data_AF-A0A031LTU3-F1
#
_entry.id   AF-A0A031LTU3-F1
#
_cell.length_a   1.000
_cell.length_b   1.000
_cell.length_c   1.000
_cell.angle_alpha   90.00
_cell.angle_beta   90.00
_cell.angle_gamma   90.00
#
_symmetry.space_group_name_H-M   'P 1'
#
loop_
_entity.id
_entity.type
_entity.pdbx_description
1 polymer ?
#
loop_
_entity_poly.entity_id
_entity_poly.type
_entity_poly.pdbx_seq_one_letter_code
_entity_poly.pdbx_strand_id
1 'polypeptide(L)'
;MIVAVGLFVDVPSQHPKLLELSPYDGKIIKLNYPISYLIFKANSSSLSLNVINGSYTKVFNLDDKTIYLIKLNSTKGEAIILNNGSSNSFVYYSLDELYSPFLIHFMLSIILFIVGGVLVLSFIKRKN
;
A
#
# COMPACT_ATOMS: atom_id res chain seq x y z
N MET A 1 29.72 10.68 -6.37
CA MET A 1 28.62 10.18 -7.21
C MET A 1 27.60 9.55 -6.27
N ILE A 2 26.55 10.30 -5.92
CA ILE A 2 25.50 9.85 -5.00
C ILE A 2 24.61 8.94 -5.83
N VAL A 3 24.82 7.63 -5.73
CA VAL A 3 23.96 6.64 -6.38
C VAL A 3 22.59 6.76 -5.73
N ALA A 4 21.61 7.03 -6.58
CA ALA A 4 20.21 7.19 -6.26
C ALA A 4 19.74 6.13 -5.28
N VAL A 5 19.41 6.56 -4.06
CA VAL A 5 18.56 5.79 -3.16
C VAL A 5 17.13 5.97 -3.67
N GLY A 6 16.87 5.40 -4.85
CA GLY A 6 15.52 5.05 -5.24
C GLY A 6 15.11 3.90 -4.33
N LEU A 7 14.66 4.24 -3.13
CA LEU A 7 13.93 3.34 -2.24
C LEU A 7 12.57 3.06 -2.89
N PHE A 8 12.58 2.35 -4.02
CA PHE A 8 11.57 1.35 -4.28
C PHE A 8 11.89 0.22 -3.32
N VAL A 9 11.49 0.42 -2.06
CA VAL A 9 11.24 -0.72 -1.19
C VAL A 9 10.12 -1.45 -1.92
N ASP A 10 10.44 -2.61 -2.48
CA ASP A 10 9.44 -3.63 -2.79
C ASP A 10 8.78 -3.99 -1.45
N VAL A 11 7.83 -3.15 -1.05
CA VAL A 11 6.75 -3.52 -0.15
C VAL A 11 6.17 -4.76 -0.81
N PRO A 12 6.08 -5.90 -0.11
CA PRO A 12 5.67 -7.15 -0.72
C PRO A 12 4.32 -6.92 -1.37
N SER A 13 4.32 -6.78 -2.70
CA SER A 13 3.11 -6.61 -3.47
C SER A 13 2.32 -7.87 -3.19
N GLN A 14 1.26 -7.78 -2.38
CA GLN A 14 0.34 -8.89 -2.35
C GLN A 14 -0.10 -9.06 -3.80
N HIS A 15 0.07 -10.26 -4.35
CA HIS A 15 -0.35 -10.55 -5.72
C HIS A 15 -1.77 -9.99 -5.91
N PRO A 16 -2.01 -9.25 -7.00
CA PRO A 16 -3.29 -8.59 -7.20
C PRO A 16 -4.41 -9.62 -7.05
N LYS A 17 -5.30 -9.39 -6.10
CA LYS A 17 -6.43 -10.26 -5.83
C LYS A 17 -7.53 -9.93 -6.83
N LEU A 18 -8.02 -10.94 -7.53
CA LEU A 18 -9.21 -10.82 -8.35
C LEU A 18 -10.44 -10.90 -7.45
N LEU A 19 -11.30 -9.90 -7.59
CA LEU A 19 -12.63 -9.87 -7.01
C LEU A 19 -13.65 -9.86 -8.16
N GLU A 20 -14.53 -10.85 -8.17
CA GLU A 20 -15.71 -10.85 -9.01
C GLU A 20 -16.89 -10.33 -8.19
N LEU A 21 -17.57 -9.31 -8.71
CA LEU A 21 -18.77 -8.72 -8.13
C LEU A 21 -19.94 -8.92 -9.09
N SER A 22 -21.00 -9.55 -8.59
CA SER A 22 -22.28 -9.61 -9.30
C SER A 22 -22.93 -8.22 -9.40
N PRO A 23 -23.95 -8.04 -10.26
CA PRO A 23 -24.70 -6.80 -10.34
C PRO A 23 -25.29 -6.43 -8.98
N TYR A 24 -25.15 -5.18 -8.57
CA TYR A 24 -25.65 -4.64 -7.28
C TYR A 24 -25.08 -5.31 -6.03
N ASP A 25 -23.93 -6.00 -6.15
CA ASP A 25 -23.23 -6.63 -5.03
C ASP A 25 -22.08 -5.76 -4.50
N GLY A 26 -21.60 -6.10 -3.30
CA GLY A 26 -20.51 -5.41 -2.65
C GLY A 26 -19.52 -6.33 -1.93
N LYS A 27 -18.26 -5.91 -1.85
CA LYS A 27 -17.24 -6.59 -1.06
C LYS A 27 -16.55 -5.65 -0.09
N ILE A 28 -16.33 -6.18 1.11
CA ILE A 28 -15.56 -5.53 2.17
C ILE A 28 -14.10 -5.99 2.11
N ILE A 29 -13.18 -5.03 2.08
CA ILE A 29 -11.75 -5.21 2.27
C ILE A 29 -11.39 -4.61 3.64
N LYS A 30 -10.80 -5.44 4.50
CA LYS A 30 -10.33 -5.00 5.82
C LYS A 30 -9.05 -4.18 5.68
N LEU A 31 -9.02 -3.02 6.33
CA LEU A 31 -7.88 -2.13 6.41
C LEU A 31 -7.32 -2.18 7.83
N ASN A 32 -6.09 -2.63 7.98
CA ASN A 32 -5.49 -2.87 9.31
C ASN A 32 -4.48 -1.78 9.73
N TYR A 33 -4.28 -0.77 8.89
CA TYR A 33 -3.27 0.26 9.10
C TYR A 33 -3.86 1.65 8.87
N PRO A 34 -3.37 2.67 9.60
CA PRO A 34 -3.92 4.01 9.54
C PRO A 34 -3.76 4.67 8.18
N ILE A 35 -2.78 4.23 7.39
CA ILE A 35 -2.55 4.69 6.02
C ILE A 35 -2.27 3.47 5.14
N SER A 36 -3.11 3.28 4.12
CA SER A 36 -3.01 2.17 3.17
C SER A 36 -3.21 2.68 1.74
N TYR A 37 -2.52 2.05 0.80
CA TYR A 37 -2.78 2.19 -0.62
C TYR A 37 -3.70 1.06 -1.07
N LEU A 38 -4.80 1.43 -1.71
CA LEU A 38 -5.67 0.48 -2.39
C LEU A 38 -5.59 0.76 -3.88
N ILE A 39 -4.90 -0.13 -4.59
CA ILE A 39 -4.69 -0.02 -6.03
C ILE A 39 -5.81 -0.79 -6.70
N PHE A 40 -6.64 -0.13 -7.50
CA PHE A 40 -7.70 -0.75 -8.27
C PHE A 40 -7.36 -0.78 -9.75
N LYS A 41 -7.59 -1.92 -10.39
CA LYS A 41 -7.82 -2.01 -11.82
C LYS A 41 -9.19 -2.62 -12.05
N ALA A 42 -10.09 -1.83 -12.63
CA ALA A 42 -11.48 -2.20 -12.82
C ALA A 42 -11.87 -2.01 -14.28
N ASN A 43 -12.59 -2.99 -14.83
CA ASN A 43 -13.07 -2.93 -16.21
C ASN A 43 -14.45 -2.25 -16.36
N SER A 44 -14.98 -1.55 -15.35
CA SER A 44 -16.30 -0.91 -15.44
C SER A 44 -16.38 0.46 -14.76
N SER A 45 -17.13 1.37 -15.38
CA SER A 45 -17.44 2.71 -14.87
C SER A 45 -18.49 2.71 -13.76
N SER A 46 -19.06 1.56 -13.42
CA SER A 46 -20.18 1.40 -12.48
C SER A 46 -19.76 1.05 -11.05
N LEU A 47 -18.45 1.01 -10.78
CA LEU A 47 -17.93 0.70 -9.45
C LEU A 47 -17.81 1.95 -8.60
N SER A 48 -18.22 1.84 -7.34
CA SER A 48 -18.01 2.89 -6.34
C SER A 48 -17.26 2.33 -5.14
N LEU A 49 -16.35 3.13 -4.58
CA LEU A 49 -15.62 2.83 -3.35
C LEU A 49 -16.15 3.69 -2.22
N ASN A 50 -16.48 3.07 -1.09
CA ASN A 50 -16.77 3.75 0.16
C ASN A 50 -15.79 3.30 1.25
N VAL A 51 -15.47 4.18 2.20
CA VAL A 51 -14.54 3.87 3.29
C VAL A 51 -15.23 4.14 4.63
N ILE A 52 -15.33 3.11 5.47
CA ILE A 52 -15.83 3.21 6.84
C ILE A 52 -14.65 3.50 7.77
N ASN A 53 -14.86 4.43 8.71
CA ASN A 53 -13.85 4.89 9.67
C ASN A 53 -12.58 5.48 9.01
N GLY A 54 -12.75 6.10 7.85
CA GLY A 54 -11.67 6.76 7.13
C GLY A 54 -12.17 7.59 5.96
N SER A 55 -11.24 8.03 5.15
CA SER A 55 -11.50 8.76 3.91
C SER A 55 -10.41 8.41 2.89
N TYR A 56 -10.74 8.46 1.61
CA TYR A 56 -9.71 8.48 0.57
C TYR A 56 -9.27 9.93 0.33
N THR A 57 -7.98 10.20 0.43
CA THR A 57 -7.43 11.56 0.39
C THR A 57 -7.08 12.01 -1.03
N LYS A 58 -6.67 11.07 -1.90
CA LYS A 58 -6.32 11.33 -3.30
C LYS A 58 -6.61 10.12 -4.18
N VAL A 59 -7.02 10.41 -5.42
CA VAL A 59 -7.26 9.44 -6.49
C VAL A 59 -6.25 9.72 -7.60
N PHE A 60 -5.39 8.76 -7.91
CA PHE A 60 -4.48 8.84 -9.05
C PHE A 60 -4.94 7.89 -10.14
N ASN A 61 -5.11 8.39 -11.36
CA ASN A 61 -5.40 7.56 -12.53
C ASN A 61 -4.10 7.39 -13.33
N LEU A 62 -3.66 6.15 -13.51
CA LEU A 62 -2.44 5.80 -14.24
C LEU A 62 -2.69 4.51 -15.02
N ASP A 63 -2.68 4.56 -16.36
CA ASP A 63 -2.74 3.40 -17.26
C ASP A 63 -3.75 2.31 -16.83
N ASP A 64 -5.03 2.67 -16.81
CA ASP A 64 -6.19 1.85 -16.39
C ASP A 64 -6.23 1.45 -14.91
N LYS A 65 -5.36 2.02 -14.09
CA LYS A 65 -5.35 1.81 -12.64
C LYS A 65 -5.78 3.09 -11.94
N THR A 66 -6.60 2.92 -10.91
CA THR A 66 -6.95 3.97 -9.97
C THR A 66 -6.36 3.64 -8.62
N ILE A 67 -5.45 4.48 -8.14
CA ILE A 67 -4.82 4.32 -6.83
C ILE A 67 -5.54 5.22 -5.83
N TYR A 68 -6.11 4.60 -4.80
CA TYR A 68 -6.75 5.30 -3.69
C TYR A 68 -5.80 5.30 -2.50
N LEU A 69 -5.40 6.50 -2.08
CA LEU A 69 -4.72 6.68 -0.80
C LEU A 69 -5.79 6.79 0.28
N ILE A 70 -5.89 5.78 1.15
CA ILE A 70 -6.87 5.72 2.23
C ILE A 70 -6.20 6.09 3.54
N LYS A 71 -6.77 7.08 4.23
CA LYS A 71 -6.41 7.47 5.59
C LYS A 71 -7.56 7.11 6.52
N LEU A 72 -7.26 6.31 7.54
CA LEU A 72 -8.22 5.94 8.57
C LEU A 72 -8.19 6.93 9.74
N ASN A 73 -9.35 7.11 10.36
CA ASN A 73 -9.49 7.85 11.61
C ASN A 73 -9.21 6.97 12.84
N SER A 74 -8.96 5.67 12.62
CA SER A 74 -8.65 4.69 13.66
C SER A 74 -7.56 3.71 13.19
N THR A 75 -7.11 2.80 14.06
CA THR A 75 -6.15 1.75 13.70
C THR A 75 -6.74 0.70 12.75
N LYS A 76 -8.06 0.63 12.61
CA LYS A 76 -8.77 -0.34 11.75
C LYS A 76 -9.91 0.33 10.99
N GLY A 77 -10.21 -0.19 9.82
CA GLY A 77 -11.27 0.33 8.98
C GLY A 77 -11.65 -0.66 7.89
N GLU A 78 -12.58 -0.25 7.05
CA GLU A 78 -13.12 -1.09 5.99
C GLU A 78 -13.27 -0.27 4.72
N ALA A 79 -12.78 -0.82 3.60
CA ALA A 79 -13.07 -0.32 2.27
C ALA A 79 -14.15 -1.21 1.66
N ILE A 80 -15.24 -0.59 1.23
CA ILE A 80 -16.37 -1.26 0.60
C ILE A 80 -16.37 -0.92 -0.88
N ILE A 81 -16.25 -1.93 -1.72
CA ILE A 81 -16.40 -1.81 -3.17
C ILE A 81 -17.81 -2.25 -3.50
N LEU A 82 -18.53 -1.42 -4.24
CA LEU A 82 -19.89 -1.71 -4.70
C LEU A 82 -19.91 -1.72 -6.22
N ASN A 83 -20.54 -2.72 -6.81
CA ASN A 83 -20.88 -2.74 -8.22
C ASN A 83 -22.31 -2.21 -8.41
N ASN A 84 -22.46 -0.95 -8.80
CA ASN A 84 -23.78 -0.37 -9.07
C ASN A 84 -24.26 -0.64 -10.51
N GLY A 85 -23.53 -1.45 -11.27
CA GLY A 85 -23.84 -1.80 -12.66
C GLY A 85 -24.77 -3.00 -12.77
N SER A 86 -25.31 -3.19 -13.97
CA SER A 86 -26.18 -4.33 -14.32
C SER A 86 -25.40 -5.55 -14.84
N SER A 87 -24.07 -5.51 -14.88
CA SER A 87 -23.20 -6.59 -15.36
C SER A 87 -22.16 -6.98 -14.30
N ASN A 88 -21.60 -8.19 -14.43
CA ASN A 88 -20.49 -8.62 -13.58
C ASN A 88 -19.31 -7.67 -13.75
N SER A 89 -18.65 -7.34 -12.64
CA SER A 89 -17.46 -6.50 -12.61
C SER A 89 -16.29 -7.28 -12.03
N PHE A 90 -15.16 -7.24 -12.76
CA PHE A 90 -13.90 -7.82 -12.33
C PHE A 90 -12.98 -6.70 -11.83
N VAL A 91 -12.58 -6.81 -10.57
CA VAL A 91 -11.75 -5.83 -9.90
C VAL A 91 -10.49 -6.52 -9.42
N TYR A 92 -9.35 -6.12 -9.99
CA TYR A 92 -8.05 -6.50 -9.45
C TYR A 92 -7.65 -5.46 -8.42
N TYR A 93 -7.37 -5.90 -7.19
CA TYR A 93 -6.93 -5.02 -6.14
C TYR A 93 -5.65 -5.50 -5.44
N SER A 94 -4.81 -4.55 -5.05
CA SER A 94 -3.71 -4.76 -4.10
C SER A 94 -3.87 -3.80 -2.92
N LEU A 95 -3.52 -4.28 -1.73
CA LEU A 95 -3.48 -3.50 -0.51
C LEU A 95 -2.04 -3.42 -0.02
N ASP A 96 -1.47 -2.22 -0.05
CA ASP A 96 -0.14 -1.96 0.48
C ASP A 96 -0.21 -1.06 1.70
N GLU A 97 0.58 -1.40 2.73
CA GLU A 97 0.52 -0.77 4.05
C GLU A 97 1.82 -0.01 4.31
N LEU A 98 1.74 1.32 4.36
CA LEU A 98 2.90 2.22 4.53
C LEU A 98 3.63 2.06 5.86
N TYR A 99 2.94 1.57 6.88
CA TYR A 99 3.45 1.39 8.23
C TYR A 99 3.42 -0.08 8.64
N SER A 100 3.81 -0.99 7.74
CA SER A 100 3.95 -2.39 8.11
C SER A 100 5.11 -2.58 9.11
N PRO A 101 5.00 -3.49 10.10
CA PRO A 101 6.09 -3.83 10.99
C PRO A 101 7.34 -4.22 10.19
N PHE A 102 7.17 -4.91 9.07
CA PHE A 102 8.25 -5.31 8.19
C PHE A 102 9.11 -4.13 7.72
N LEU A 103 8.49 -3.06 7.22
CA LEU A 103 9.20 -1.86 6.77
C LEU A 103 9.99 -1.21 7.93
N ILE A 104 9.40 -1.16 9.12
CA ILE A 104 10.06 -0.60 10.32
C ILE A 104 11.30 -1.43 10.69
N HIS A 105 11.18 -2.76 10.75
CA HIS A 105 12.30 -3.66 11.04
C HIS A 105 13.40 -3.55 9.98
N PHE A 106 13.01 -3.45 8.70
CA PHE A 106 13.94 -3.26 7.60
C PHE A 106 14.72 -1.94 7.74
N MET A 107 14.05 -0.82 7.95
CA MET A 107 14.69 0.49 8.15
C MET A 107 15.62 0.50 9.37
N LEU A 108 15.22 -0.15 10.47
CA LEU A 108 16.03 -0.29 11.67
C LEU A 108 17.31 -1.13 11.39
N SER A 109 17.19 -2.18 10.59
CA SER A 109 18.35 -3.01 10.20
C SER A 109 19.39 -2.22 9.39
N ILE A 110 18.95 -1.34 8.48
CA ILE A 110 19.82 -0.45 7.72
C ILE A 110 20.57 0.52 8.65
N ILE A 111 19.85 1.12 9.60
CA ILE A 111 20.46 2.05 10.56
C ILE A 111 21.54 1.35 11.38
N LEU A 112 21.24 0.14 11.91
CA LEU A 112 22.22 -0.65 12.66
C LEU A 112 23.45 -1.00 11.80
N PHE A 113 23.25 -1.35 10.53
CA PHE A 113 24.34 -1.63 9.60
C PHE A 113 25.24 -0.41 9.38
N ILE A 114 24.66 0.77 9.16
CA ILE A 114 25.42 2.02 8.96
C ILE A 114 26.21 2.38 10.23
N VAL A 115 25.56 2.35 11.40
CA VAL A 115 26.22 2.66 12.67
C VAL A 115 27.36 1.68 12.96
N GLY A 116 27.14 0.38 12.75
CA GLY A 116 28.17 -0.64 12.88
C GLY A 116 29.35 -0.40 11.93
N GLY A 117 29.08 -0.09 10.66
CA GLY A 117 30.11 0.25 9.68
C GLY A 117 30.95 1.46 10.06
N VAL A 118 30.32 2.54 10.53
CA VAL A 118 31.02 3.76 10.99
C VAL A 118 31.91 3.47 12.20
N LEU A 119 31.44 2.66 13.16
CA LEU A 119 32.23 2.24 14.31
C LEU A 119 33.47 1.46 13.89
N VAL A 120 33.32 0.46 13.02
CA VAL A 120 34.44 -0.35 12.52
C VAL A 120 35.47 0.52 11.79
N LEU A 121 35.02 1.41 10.90
CA LEU A 121 35.89 2.34 10.18
C LEU A 121 36.63 3.29 11.14
N SER A 122 35.95 3.76 12.19
CA SER A 122 36.56 4.63 13.21
C SER A 122 37.64 3.91 14.02
N PHE A 123 37.43 2.62 14.34
CA PHE A 123 38.44 1.80 15.01
C PHE A 123 39.66 1.53 14.12
N ILE A 124 39.45 1.24 12.84
CA ILE A 124 40.55 1.02 11.88
C ILE A 124 41.38 2.32 11.72
N LYS A 125 40.71 3.47 11.55
CA LYS A 125 41.40 4.77 11.44
C LYS A 125 42.18 5.16 12.69
N ARG A 126 41.76 4.71 13.88
CA ARG A 126 42.51 4.94 15.14
C ARG A 126 43.75 4.06 15.30
N LYS A 127 43.82 2.95 14.56
CA LYS A 127 44.88 1.94 14.69
C LYS A 127 46.01 2.13 13.67
N ASN A 128 45.76 2.88 12.60
CA ASN A 128 46.75 3.40 11.66
C ASN A 128 47.14 4.83 12.03
#